data_AF-A0A6B2V014-F1
#
_entry.id   AF-A0A6B2V014-F1
#
_cell.length_a   1.000
_cell.length_b   1.000
_cell.length_c   1.000
_cell.angle_alpha   90.00
_cell.angle_beta   90.00
_cell.angle_gamma   90.00
#
_symmetry.space_group_name_H-M   'P 1'
#
loop_
_entity.id
_entity.type
_entity.pdbx_description
1 polymer ?
#
loop_
_entity_poly.entity_id
_entity_poly.type
_entity_poly.pdbx_seq_one_letter_code
_entity_poly.pdbx_strand_id
1 'polypeptide(L)'
;RAAAEALAAGTSPMEAAERAVSRSGDRWGAVYSPGDYQEFQEALDGQYTGVGLWARRERDGRIDVTKVRTGSPAADAGIRQGDRLRSVDGERTDGRPVTEVVALLRGDADDAPAGTPVTLGLERGDRQWTRTLRRARLSTDSVTVRRLAGGVTMIGISAFTKGVGDRVRAAVHGSAAGRGVILDLRGNSGGLVTEAVSTASAFLDGGLVATYDVDGGQRALHAEPGGDTAQPLVTLVDGGTMSAAELLTGALQDRGRAVVVGSRTFGKGSVQMPSRLPDGSVAELTVGHYRTPAGRAVDGRGITPDLPAGGDAVKRAETVLTGLGDPS
;
A
#
# COMPACT_ATOMS: atom_id res chain seq x y z
N ARG A 1 -3.83 0.70 29.68
CA ARG A 1 -4.45 0.71 31.03
C ARG A 1 -5.77 -0.05 31.06
N ALA A 2 -6.80 0.38 30.32
CA ALA A 2 -8.10 -0.29 30.27
C ALA A 2 -8.02 -1.81 30.01
N ALA A 3 -7.20 -2.24 29.05
CA ALA A 3 -6.99 -3.66 28.76
C ALA A 3 -6.38 -4.45 29.93
N ALA A 4 -5.45 -3.87 30.70
CA ALA A 4 -4.84 -4.53 31.85
C ALA A 4 -5.80 -4.64 33.04
N GLU A 5 -6.63 -3.60 33.26
CA GLU A 5 -7.69 -3.62 34.26
C GLU A 5 -8.78 -4.66 33.91
N ALA A 6 -9.13 -4.77 32.63
CA ALA A 6 -10.07 -5.77 32.13
C ALA A 6 -9.55 -7.20 32.35
N LEU A 7 -8.27 -7.46 32.05
CA LEU A 7 -7.63 -8.74 32.32
C LEU A 7 -7.68 -9.08 33.82
N ALA A 8 -7.34 -8.12 34.68
CA ALA A 8 -7.38 -8.30 36.14
C ALA A 8 -8.80 -8.57 36.66
N ALA A 9 -9.83 -8.05 35.97
CA ALA A 9 -11.23 -8.30 36.27
C ALA A 9 -11.81 -9.57 35.62
N GLY A 10 -11.00 -10.36 34.89
CA GLY A 10 -11.45 -11.57 34.20
C GLY A 10 -12.32 -11.31 32.96
N THR A 11 -12.20 -10.12 32.35
CA THR A 11 -12.96 -9.69 31.17
C THR A 11 -12.04 -9.50 29.97
N SER A 12 -12.61 -9.46 28.75
CA SER A 12 -11.84 -9.35 27.50
C SER A 12 -11.00 -8.06 27.43
N PRO A 13 -9.65 -8.15 27.35
CA PRO A 13 -8.78 -6.99 27.19
C PRO A 13 -8.98 -6.29 25.85
N MET A 14 -9.17 -7.05 24.77
CA MET A 14 -9.46 -6.53 23.43
C MET A 14 -10.76 -5.71 23.40
N GLU A 15 -11.87 -6.23 23.92
CA GLU A 15 -13.14 -5.48 23.94
C GLU A 15 -13.04 -4.21 24.80
N ALA A 16 -12.28 -4.28 25.91
CA ALA A 16 -12.03 -3.11 26.74
C ALA A 16 -11.20 -2.04 26.00
N ALA A 17 -10.23 -2.47 25.19
CA ALA A 17 -9.46 -1.60 24.32
C ALA A 17 -10.34 -0.98 23.23
N GLU A 18 -11.16 -1.77 22.53
CA GLU A 18 -12.11 -1.28 21.51
C GLU A 18 -13.03 -0.20 22.07
N ARG A 19 -13.61 -0.44 23.26
CA ARG A 19 -14.43 0.56 23.95
C ARG A 19 -13.65 1.80 24.36
N ALA A 20 -12.35 1.68 24.65
CA ALA A 20 -11.52 2.82 24.98
C ALA A 20 -11.16 3.63 23.73
N VAL A 21 -10.80 2.97 22.63
CA VAL A 21 -10.51 3.61 21.33
C VAL A 21 -11.76 4.31 20.79
N SER A 22 -12.91 3.63 20.78
CA SER A 22 -14.17 4.24 20.33
C SER A 22 -14.53 5.49 21.13
N ARG A 23 -14.26 5.52 22.45
CA ARG A 23 -14.52 6.67 23.31
C ARG A 23 -13.48 7.78 23.24
N SER A 24 -12.29 7.52 22.69
CA SER A 24 -11.24 8.55 22.60
C SER A 24 -11.54 9.61 21.54
N GLY A 25 -12.42 9.30 20.58
CA GLY A 25 -12.66 10.14 19.41
C GLY A 25 -11.53 10.11 18.38
N ASP A 26 -10.54 9.23 18.56
CA ASP A 26 -9.49 9.01 17.57
C ASP A 26 -10.10 8.37 16.32
N ARG A 27 -10.26 9.19 15.27
CA ARG A 27 -10.82 8.80 13.98
C ARG A 27 -10.06 7.63 13.33
N TRP A 28 -8.78 7.49 13.63
CA TRP A 28 -7.91 6.51 13.00
C TRP A 28 -7.53 5.36 13.92
N GLY A 29 -7.98 5.40 15.18
CA GLY A 29 -7.68 4.38 16.16
C GLY A 29 -8.31 3.05 15.76
N ALA A 30 -7.56 1.96 15.87
CA ALA A 30 -8.01 0.61 15.58
C ALA A 30 -7.54 -0.36 16.66
N VAL A 31 -8.28 -1.46 16.83
CA VAL A 31 -7.85 -2.61 17.62
C VAL A 31 -7.90 -3.82 16.72
N TYR A 32 -6.83 -4.61 16.77
CA TYR A 32 -6.66 -5.82 15.98
C TYR A 32 -6.56 -7.00 16.92
N SER A 33 -7.19 -8.12 16.54
CA SER A 33 -6.84 -9.41 17.13
C SER A 33 -5.38 -9.77 16.80
N PRO A 34 -4.76 -10.74 17.50
CA PRO A 34 -3.41 -11.19 17.16
C PRO A 34 -3.28 -11.66 15.70
N GLY A 35 -4.31 -12.35 15.17
CA GLY A 35 -4.36 -12.82 13.78
C GLY A 35 -4.47 -11.67 12.78
N ASP A 36 -5.45 -10.78 12.96
CA ASP A 36 -5.63 -9.60 12.09
C ASP A 36 -4.37 -8.73 12.04
N TYR A 37 -3.72 -8.54 13.19
CA TYR A 37 -2.49 -7.75 13.25
C TYR A 37 -1.33 -8.44 12.52
N GLN A 38 -1.25 -9.77 12.58
CA GLN A 38 -0.25 -10.52 11.82
C GLN A 38 -0.49 -10.36 10.31
N GLU A 39 -1.72 -10.46 9.84
CA GLU A 39 -2.05 -10.23 8.43
C GLU A 39 -1.73 -8.81 7.98
N PHE A 40 -2.05 -7.82 8.82
CA PHE A 40 -1.68 -6.43 8.58
C PHE A 40 -0.16 -6.25 8.45
N GLN A 41 0.62 -6.89 9.32
CA GLN A 41 2.09 -6.87 9.22
C GLN A 41 2.59 -7.57 7.95
N GLU A 42 2.02 -8.73 7.58
CA GLU A 42 2.36 -9.42 6.33
C GLU A 42 2.08 -8.51 5.11
N ALA A 43 0.95 -7.79 5.11
CA ALA A 43 0.64 -6.82 4.06
C ALA A 43 1.65 -5.67 3.98
N LEU A 44 2.12 -5.15 5.13
CA LEU A 44 3.18 -4.14 5.19
C LEU A 44 4.54 -4.69 4.73
N ASP A 45 4.82 -5.97 4.96
CA ASP A 45 5.97 -6.68 4.38
C ASP A 45 5.81 -6.92 2.87
N GLY A 46 4.71 -6.47 2.28
CA GLY A 46 4.39 -6.65 0.88
C GLY A 46 4.12 -8.12 0.56
N GLN A 47 3.54 -8.84 1.51
CA GLN A 47 3.18 -10.24 1.43
C GLN A 47 1.69 -10.44 1.73
N TYR A 48 1.15 -11.55 1.27
CA TYR A 48 -0.15 -12.05 1.68
C TYR A 48 -0.15 -13.58 1.60
N THR A 49 -0.99 -14.23 2.38
CA THR A 49 -1.19 -15.67 2.29
C THR A 49 -2.27 -15.99 1.25
N GLY A 50 -2.03 -16.98 0.38
CA GLY A 50 -3.03 -17.44 -0.59
C GLY A 50 -2.46 -18.32 -1.69
N VAL A 51 -3.20 -18.45 -2.80
CA VAL A 51 -2.82 -19.31 -3.94
C VAL A 51 -2.25 -18.56 -5.16
N GLY A 52 -2.36 -17.24 -5.19
CA GLY A 52 -1.71 -16.40 -6.21
C GLY A 52 -2.51 -16.22 -7.49
N LEU A 53 -3.83 -16.09 -7.35
CA LEU A 53 -4.73 -15.73 -8.44
C LEU A 53 -5.59 -14.53 -8.06
N TRP A 54 -6.09 -13.83 -9.07
CA TRP A 54 -7.11 -12.79 -8.93
C TRP A 54 -8.40 -13.31 -9.54
N ALA A 55 -9.51 -13.00 -8.88
CA ALA A 55 -10.84 -13.40 -9.31
C ALA A 55 -11.71 -12.18 -9.54
N ARG A 56 -12.68 -12.30 -10.45
CA ARG A 56 -13.74 -11.32 -10.65
C ARG A 56 -15.07 -12.04 -10.70
N ARG A 57 -16.10 -11.40 -10.16
CA ARG A 57 -17.48 -11.79 -10.39
C ARG A 57 -17.99 -11.18 -11.68
N GLU A 58 -18.38 -12.03 -12.61
CA GLU A 58 -19.02 -11.64 -13.86
C GLU A 58 -20.49 -11.29 -13.64
N ARG A 59 -21.11 -10.65 -14.64
CA ARG A 59 -22.52 -10.18 -14.55
C ARG A 59 -23.52 -11.31 -14.32
N ASP A 60 -23.21 -12.51 -14.81
CA ASP A 60 -24.02 -13.72 -14.63
C ASP A 60 -23.75 -14.42 -13.29
N GLY A 61 -22.93 -13.82 -12.42
CA GLY A 61 -22.63 -14.31 -11.08
C GLY A 61 -21.52 -15.37 -11.02
N ARG A 62 -20.93 -15.75 -12.16
CA ARG A 62 -19.76 -16.66 -12.19
C ARG A 62 -18.52 -15.95 -11.67
N ILE A 63 -17.59 -16.75 -11.12
CA ILE A 63 -16.29 -16.26 -10.68
C ILE A 63 -15.22 -16.72 -11.65
N ASP A 64 -14.61 -15.78 -12.35
CA ASP A 64 -13.57 -16.04 -13.34
C ASP A 64 -12.20 -15.56 -12.82
N VAL A 65 -11.17 -16.34 -13.12
CA VAL A 65 -9.77 -15.99 -12.85
C VAL A 65 -9.34 -14.92 -13.84
N THR A 66 -9.01 -13.73 -13.33
CA THR A 66 -8.61 -12.58 -14.16
C THR A 66 -7.11 -12.47 -14.33
N LYS A 67 -6.34 -13.00 -13.38
CA LYS A 67 -4.88 -13.01 -13.42
C LYS A 67 -4.36 -14.17 -12.58
N VAL A 68 -3.22 -14.72 -12.95
CA VAL A 68 -2.47 -15.70 -12.15
C VAL A 68 -1.04 -15.20 -12.03
N ARG A 69 -0.48 -15.27 -10.83
CA ARG A 69 0.89 -14.81 -10.60
C ARG A 69 1.86 -15.91 -10.95
N THR A 70 2.90 -15.59 -11.72
CA THR A 70 4.02 -16.49 -11.99
C THR A 70 4.67 -16.95 -10.67
N GLY A 71 5.09 -18.22 -10.62
CA GLY A 71 5.72 -18.82 -9.42
C GLY A 71 4.79 -18.91 -8.21
N SER A 72 3.47 -18.95 -8.43
CA SER A 72 2.49 -19.17 -7.36
C SER A 72 1.93 -20.59 -7.41
N PRO A 73 1.35 -21.09 -6.29
CA PRO A 73 0.65 -22.37 -6.27
C PRO A 73 -0.39 -22.53 -7.40
N ALA A 74 -1.10 -21.45 -7.77
CA ALA A 74 -2.05 -21.45 -8.86
C ALA A 74 -1.37 -21.61 -10.23
N ALA A 75 -0.24 -20.93 -10.47
CA ALA A 75 0.52 -21.08 -11.71
C ALA A 75 1.10 -22.50 -11.85
N ASP A 76 1.68 -23.04 -10.78
CA ASP A 76 2.25 -24.39 -10.76
C ASP A 76 1.17 -25.48 -10.95
N ALA A 77 -0.06 -25.17 -10.54
CA ALA A 77 -1.24 -25.99 -10.78
C ALA A 77 -1.79 -25.90 -12.23
N GLY A 78 -1.25 -25.03 -13.07
CA GLY A 78 -1.69 -24.83 -14.46
C GLY A 78 -2.98 -24.02 -14.60
N ILE A 79 -3.40 -23.31 -13.54
CA ILE A 79 -4.52 -22.37 -13.56
C ILE A 79 -4.11 -21.16 -14.41
N ARG A 80 -5.03 -20.65 -15.22
CA ARG A 80 -4.80 -19.54 -16.15
C ARG A 80 -5.91 -18.51 -16.07
N GLN A 81 -5.62 -17.32 -16.57
CA GLN A 81 -6.65 -16.32 -16.84
C GLN A 81 -7.73 -16.91 -17.75
N GLY A 82 -9.00 -16.63 -17.43
CA GLY A 82 -10.17 -17.16 -18.12
C GLY A 82 -10.66 -18.52 -17.57
N ASP A 83 -9.94 -19.14 -16.63
CA ASP A 83 -10.49 -20.29 -15.90
C ASP A 83 -11.64 -19.83 -15.01
N ARG A 84 -12.71 -20.62 -14.96
CA ARG A 84 -13.80 -20.41 -14.02
C ARG A 84 -13.51 -21.14 -12.72
N LEU A 85 -13.61 -20.41 -11.61
CA LEU A 85 -13.55 -20.96 -10.26
C LEU A 85 -14.97 -21.29 -9.82
N ARG A 86 -15.28 -22.58 -9.63
CA ARG A 86 -16.62 -23.11 -9.34
C ARG A 86 -16.83 -23.47 -7.89
N SER A 87 -15.76 -23.88 -7.22
CA SER A 87 -15.78 -24.15 -5.79
C SER A 87 -14.44 -23.92 -5.12
N VAL A 88 -14.49 -23.62 -3.83
CA VAL A 88 -13.34 -23.58 -2.90
C VAL A 88 -13.68 -24.47 -1.71
N ASP A 89 -12.87 -25.48 -1.44
CA ASP A 89 -13.07 -26.48 -0.38
C ASP A 89 -14.47 -27.14 -0.40
N GLY A 90 -15.00 -27.35 -1.61
CA GLY A 90 -16.32 -27.95 -1.84
C GLY A 90 -17.48 -26.94 -1.81
N GLU A 91 -17.24 -25.71 -1.35
CA GLU A 91 -18.25 -24.66 -1.36
C GLU A 91 -18.38 -24.00 -2.72
N ARG A 92 -19.61 -23.89 -3.24
CA ARG A 92 -19.87 -23.23 -4.53
C ARG A 92 -19.58 -21.73 -4.46
N THR A 93 -18.91 -21.21 -5.48
CA THR A 93 -18.55 -19.80 -5.60
C THR A 93 -19.57 -18.97 -6.38
N ASP A 94 -20.37 -19.59 -7.26
CA ASP A 94 -21.35 -18.87 -8.08
C ASP A 94 -22.33 -18.07 -7.19
N GLY A 95 -22.56 -16.82 -7.55
CA GLY A 95 -23.48 -15.93 -6.83
C GLY A 95 -22.90 -15.30 -5.57
N ARG A 96 -21.79 -15.81 -5.02
CA ARG A 96 -21.13 -15.21 -3.85
C ARG A 96 -20.46 -13.87 -4.19
N PRO A 97 -20.35 -12.96 -3.21
CA PRO A 97 -19.45 -11.82 -3.30
C PRO A 97 -18.01 -12.29 -3.59
N VAL A 98 -17.34 -11.63 -4.54
CA VAL A 98 -15.95 -11.99 -4.89
C VAL A 98 -15.00 -11.87 -3.69
N THR A 99 -15.28 -10.95 -2.77
CA THR A 99 -14.52 -10.76 -1.52
C THR A 99 -14.55 -11.99 -0.63
N GLU A 100 -15.71 -12.64 -0.51
CA GLU A 100 -15.87 -13.88 0.26
C GLU A 100 -15.08 -15.02 -0.39
N VAL A 101 -15.13 -15.14 -1.71
CA VAL A 101 -14.35 -16.15 -2.45
C VAL A 101 -12.86 -15.93 -2.29
N VAL A 102 -12.41 -14.67 -2.33
CA VAL A 102 -11.00 -14.31 -2.06
C VAL A 102 -10.60 -14.67 -0.63
N ALA A 103 -11.46 -14.41 0.36
CA ALA A 103 -11.20 -14.77 1.76
C ALA A 103 -11.02 -16.29 1.93
N LEU A 104 -11.87 -17.11 1.29
CA LEU A 104 -11.70 -18.58 1.29
C LEU A 104 -10.35 -19.01 0.68
N LEU A 105 -9.96 -18.40 -0.44
CA LEU A 105 -8.67 -18.70 -1.10
C LEU A 105 -7.45 -18.33 -0.24
N ARG A 106 -7.59 -17.33 0.61
CA ARG A 106 -6.55 -16.85 1.53
C ARG A 106 -6.56 -17.56 2.88
N GLY A 107 -7.71 -18.10 3.28
CA GLY A 107 -7.87 -18.79 4.55
C GLY A 107 -8.29 -17.88 5.70
N ASP A 108 -8.73 -16.66 5.41
CA ASP A 108 -8.99 -15.58 6.38
C ASP A 108 -10.03 -15.98 7.44
N ALA A 109 -11.03 -16.80 7.09
CA ALA A 109 -12.10 -17.18 8.02
C ALA A 109 -11.64 -18.15 9.13
N ASP A 110 -10.58 -18.92 8.88
CA ASP A 110 -10.07 -19.96 9.78
C ASP A 110 -8.62 -19.68 10.23
N ASP A 111 -8.12 -18.45 10.01
CA ASP A 111 -6.73 -18.05 10.24
C ASP A 111 -5.71 -19.03 9.61
N ALA A 112 -6.02 -19.59 8.44
CA ALA A 112 -5.28 -20.72 7.88
C ALA A 112 -3.90 -20.26 7.36
N PRO A 113 -2.77 -20.69 7.99
CA PRO A 113 -1.46 -20.18 7.61
C PRO A 113 -1.00 -20.71 6.25
N ALA A 114 0.09 -20.14 5.73
CA ALA A 114 0.80 -20.69 4.59
C ALA A 114 1.16 -22.17 4.82
N GLY A 115 1.03 -22.98 3.77
CA GLY A 115 1.22 -24.43 3.79
C GLY A 115 -0.08 -25.22 3.90
N THR A 116 -1.16 -24.62 4.39
CA THR A 116 -2.49 -25.25 4.48
C THR A 116 -3.06 -25.59 3.10
N PRO A 117 -3.78 -26.72 2.95
CA PRO A 117 -4.39 -27.08 1.68
C PRO A 117 -5.65 -26.24 1.40
N VAL A 118 -5.94 -26.04 0.12
CA VAL A 118 -7.21 -25.50 -0.39
C VAL A 118 -7.54 -26.20 -1.71
N THR A 119 -8.76 -26.67 -1.84
CA THR A 119 -9.22 -27.48 -2.98
C THR A 119 -10.12 -26.67 -3.89
N LEU A 120 -9.67 -26.44 -5.13
CA LEU A 120 -10.37 -25.63 -6.10
C LEU A 120 -11.08 -26.50 -7.13
N GLY A 121 -12.38 -26.26 -7.32
CA GLY A 121 -13.13 -26.76 -8.47
C GLY A 121 -13.03 -25.78 -9.63
N LEU A 122 -12.53 -26.23 -10.77
CA LEU A 122 -12.16 -25.39 -11.91
C LEU A 122 -12.85 -25.86 -13.20
N GLU A 123 -13.02 -24.93 -14.14
CA GLU A 123 -13.60 -25.18 -15.46
C GLU A 123 -12.91 -24.33 -16.54
N ARG A 124 -12.62 -24.93 -17.69
CA ARG A 124 -12.04 -24.29 -18.89
C ARG A 124 -12.63 -24.94 -20.13
N GLY A 125 -13.50 -24.23 -20.83
CA GLY A 125 -14.34 -24.83 -21.88
C GLY A 125 -15.16 -25.98 -21.29
N ASP A 126 -15.17 -27.13 -21.96
CA ASP A 126 -15.92 -28.31 -21.50
C ASP A 126 -15.19 -29.11 -20.41
N ARG A 127 -13.92 -28.77 -20.13
CA ARG A 127 -13.12 -29.49 -19.15
C ARG A 127 -13.40 -28.98 -17.75
N GLN A 128 -13.71 -29.91 -16.85
CA GLN A 128 -13.92 -29.67 -15.44
C GLN A 128 -12.93 -30.51 -14.62
N TRP A 129 -12.33 -29.92 -13.59
CA TRP A 129 -11.41 -30.65 -12.73
C TRP A 129 -11.34 -30.04 -11.33
N THR A 130 -10.80 -30.82 -10.41
CA THR A 130 -10.48 -30.37 -9.06
C THR A 130 -8.97 -30.39 -8.88
N ARG A 131 -8.44 -29.41 -8.14
CA ARG A 131 -7.02 -29.34 -7.79
C ARG A 131 -6.86 -28.87 -6.35
N THR A 132 -6.13 -29.62 -5.55
CA THR A 132 -5.68 -29.16 -4.23
C THR A 132 -4.37 -28.41 -4.38
N LEU A 133 -4.35 -27.18 -3.89
CA LEU A 133 -3.19 -26.30 -3.82
C LEU A 133 -2.78 -26.17 -2.35
N ARG A 134 -1.54 -25.75 -2.11
CA ARG A 134 -1.13 -25.28 -0.79
C ARG A 134 -1.06 -23.77 -0.82
N ARG A 135 -1.65 -23.11 0.18
CA ARG A 135 -1.46 -21.67 0.38
C ARG A 135 0.03 -21.41 0.56
N ALA A 136 0.51 -20.28 0.06
CA ALA A 136 1.88 -19.83 0.25
C ALA A 136 1.89 -18.36 0.64
N ARG A 137 3.03 -17.87 1.13
CA ARG A 137 3.28 -16.43 1.27
C ARG A 137 3.67 -15.85 -0.08
N LEU A 138 2.99 -14.79 -0.48
CA LEU A 138 2.95 -14.31 -1.83
C LEU A 138 3.21 -12.80 -1.85
N SER A 139 4.13 -12.29 -2.69
CA SER A 139 4.42 -10.85 -2.74
C SER A 139 3.35 -10.00 -3.45
N THR A 140 3.03 -8.84 -2.88
CA THR A 140 2.32 -7.75 -3.56
C THR A 140 3.33 -6.92 -4.35
N ASP A 141 3.25 -6.94 -5.68
CA ASP A 141 4.09 -6.10 -6.55
C ASP A 141 3.67 -4.62 -6.42
N SER A 142 4.12 -3.95 -5.36
CA SER A 142 3.73 -2.58 -5.01
C SER A 142 4.44 -1.49 -5.83
N VAL A 143 5.48 -1.86 -6.59
CA VAL A 143 6.21 -0.96 -7.49
C VAL A 143 6.07 -1.45 -8.93
N THR A 144 5.63 -0.57 -9.82
CA THR A 144 5.59 -0.82 -11.27
C THR A 144 6.48 0.16 -12.00
N VAL A 145 7.19 -0.31 -13.03
CA VAL A 145 8.05 0.53 -13.86
C VAL A 145 7.62 0.42 -15.31
N ARG A 146 7.34 1.55 -15.94
CA ARG A 146 6.93 1.63 -17.34
C ARG A 146 7.74 2.69 -18.06
N ARG A 147 8.25 2.34 -19.24
CA ARG A 147 8.83 3.33 -20.15
C ARG A 147 7.71 3.94 -20.99
N LEU A 148 7.57 5.26 -20.94
CA LEU A 148 6.62 5.99 -21.79
C LEU A 148 7.30 6.41 -23.10
N ALA A 149 6.51 6.94 -24.02
CA ALA A 149 7.03 7.56 -25.24
C ALA A 149 8.02 8.68 -24.87
N GLY A 150 9.07 8.87 -25.68
CA GLY A 150 10.09 9.90 -25.42
C GLY A 150 11.12 9.54 -24.34
N GLY A 151 11.05 8.34 -23.75
CA GLY A 151 12.08 7.82 -22.84
C GLY A 151 11.86 8.10 -21.36
N VAL A 152 10.78 8.79 -21.00
CA VAL A 152 10.35 9.05 -19.62
C VAL A 152 10.11 7.74 -18.88
N THR A 153 10.59 7.65 -17.64
CA THR A 153 10.34 6.48 -16.77
C THR A 153 9.22 6.80 -15.79
N MET A 154 8.13 6.04 -15.86
CA MET A 154 7.03 6.12 -14.92
C MET A 154 7.19 5.02 -13.86
N ILE A 155 7.29 5.43 -12.60
CA ILE A 155 7.41 4.56 -11.43
C ILE A 155 6.11 4.71 -10.63
N GLY A 156 5.26 3.67 -10.64
CA GLY A 156 4.03 3.66 -9.84
C GLY A 156 4.24 2.96 -8.52
N ILE A 157 3.80 3.57 -7.42
CA ILE A 157 3.81 2.97 -6.08
C ILE A 157 2.37 2.88 -5.59
N SER A 158 1.86 1.66 -5.43
CA SER A 158 0.48 1.45 -4.95
C SER A 158 0.35 1.41 -3.43
N ALA A 159 1.43 1.07 -2.72
CA ALA A 159 1.53 1.05 -1.25
C ALA A 159 3.00 1.08 -0.82
N PHE A 160 3.30 1.65 0.34
CA PHE A 160 4.64 1.66 0.95
C PHE A 160 4.86 0.39 1.77
N THR A 161 5.10 -0.71 1.07
CA THR A 161 5.50 -1.99 1.67
C THR A 161 7.01 -2.08 1.81
N LYS A 162 7.50 -3.04 2.60
CA LYS A 162 8.93 -3.29 2.78
C LYS A 162 9.67 -3.43 1.44
N GLY A 163 10.83 -2.77 1.33
CA GLY A 163 11.68 -2.79 0.14
C GLY A 163 11.15 -1.99 -1.05
N VAL A 164 10.16 -1.12 -0.87
CA VAL A 164 9.72 -0.19 -1.92
C VAL A 164 10.82 0.83 -2.21
N GLY A 165 11.47 1.37 -1.18
CA GLY A 165 12.52 2.38 -1.34
C GLY A 165 13.67 1.90 -2.24
N ASP A 166 14.15 0.67 -2.01
CA ASP A 166 15.23 0.07 -2.81
C ASP A 166 14.81 -0.17 -4.26
N ARG A 167 13.58 -0.67 -4.48
CA ARG A 167 13.04 -0.89 -5.84
C ARG A 167 12.88 0.41 -6.60
N VAL A 168 12.44 1.48 -5.93
CA VAL A 168 12.36 2.81 -6.55
C VAL A 168 13.74 3.35 -6.87
N ARG A 169 14.71 3.25 -5.95
CA ARG A 169 16.10 3.65 -6.20
C ARG A 169 16.67 2.93 -7.42
N ALA A 170 16.50 1.62 -7.51
CA ALA A 170 16.93 0.83 -8.66
C ALA A 170 16.24 1.27 -9.97
N ALA A 171 14.93 1.55 -9.93
CA ALA A 171 14.18 2.03 -11.08
C ALA A 171 14.63 3.42 -11.55
N VAL A 172 14.97 4.32 -10.63
CA VAL A 172 15.56 5.64 -10.92
C VAL A 172 16.93 5.47 -11.57
N HIS A 173 17.80 4.62 -11.02
CA HIS A 173 19.13 4.37 -11.60
C HIS A 173 19.08 3.74 -13.00
N GLY A 174 18.08 2.90 -13.28
CA GLY A 174 17.83 2.32 -14.60
C GLY A 174 17.07 3.22 -15.59
N SER A 175 16.68 4.42 -15.16
CA SER A 175 15.98 5.37 -16.02
C SER A 175 16.95 6.06 -16.99
N ALA A 176 16.43 6.62 -18.08
CA ALA A 176 17.29 7.27 -19.06
C ALA A 176 17.63 8.68 -18.58
N ALA A 177 18.92 8.98 -18.44
CA ALA A 177 19.41 10.31 -18.08
C ALA A 177 18.76 11.42 -18.94
N GLY A 178 18.43 12.55 -18.31
CA GLY A 178 17.83 13.73 -18.96
C GLY A 178 16.40 13.57 -19.47
N ARG A 179 15.79 12.37 -19.45
CA ARG A 179 14.39 12.17 -19.90
C ARG A 179 13.36 12.37 -18.79
N GLY A 180 13.79 12.30 -17.54
CA GLY A 180 12.95 12.54 -16.37
C GLY A 180 12.14 11.32 -15.91
N VAL A 181 11.59 11.47 -14.71
CA VAL A 181 10.85 10.45 -13.98
C VAL A 181 9.46 11.00 -13.61
N ILE A 182 8.44 10.16 -13.80
CA ILE A 182 7.10 10.38 -13.25
C ILE A 182 6.92 9.41 -12.08
N LEU A 183 6.77 9.93 -10.87
CA LEU A 183 6.42 9.16 -9.69
C LEU A 183 4.90 9.16 -9.52
N ASP A 184 4.24 8.03 -9.74
CA ASP A 184 2.78 7.93 -9.65
C ASP A 184 2.34 7.37 -8.29
N LEU A 185 1.74 8.25 -7.47
CA LEU A 185 1.21 7.95 -6.13
C LEU A 185 -0.33 8.01 -6.08
N ARG A 186 -1.00 8.06 -7.24
CA ARG A 186 -2.46 8.06 -7.31
C ARG A 186 -3.04 6.78 -6.73
N GLY A 187 -4.08 6.93 -5.90
CA GLY A 187 -4.71 5.80 -5.20
C GLY A 187 -3.87 5.14 -4.10
N ASN A 188 -2.67 5.64 -3.81
CA ASN A 188 -1.80 5.06 -2.78
C ASN A 188 -2.22 5.54 -1.38
N SER A 189 -2.75 4.62 -0.57
CA SER A 189 -3.26 4.91 0.77
C SER A 189 -2.17 5.06 1.85
N GLY A 190 -0.88 4.94 1.49
CA GLY A 190 0.26 5.02 2.41
C GLY A 190 0.90 3.66 2.67
N GLY A 191 1.28 3.41 3.93
CA GLY A 191 2.04 2.24 4.36
C GLY A 191 3.15 2.64 5.33
N LEU A 192 4.28 1.94 5.28
CA LEU A 192 5.42 2.19 6.15
C LEU A 192 6.02 3.57 5.90
N VAL A 193 6.04 4.41 6.95
CA VAL A 193 6.69 5.73 6.92
C VAL A 193 8.18 5.62 6.57
N THR A 194 8.85 4.59 7.08
CA THR A 194 10.27 4.30 6.79
C THR A 194 10.52 4.06 5.30
N GLU A 195 9.60 3.39 4.61
CA GLU A 195 9.69 3.14 3.17
C GLU A 195 9.42 4.41 2.35
N ALA A 196 8.53 5.28 2.82
CA ALA A 196 8.34 6.60 2.20
C ALA A 196 9.58 7.49 2.37
N VAL A 197 10.23 7.49 3.53
CA VAL A 197 11.51 8.18 3.76
C VAL A 197 12.61 7.59 2.88
N SER A 198 12.74 6.27 2.82
CA SER A 198 13.71 5.58 1.95
C SER A 198 13.48 5.92 0.47
N THR A 199 12.21 5.99 0.05
CA THR A 199 11.82 6.44 -1.30
C THR A 199 12.20 7.90 -1.55
N ALA A 200 12.03 8.78 -0.55
CA ALA A 200 12.47 10.18 -0.66
C ALA A 200 13.99 10.26 -0.90
N SER A 201 14.77 9.42 -0.22
CA SER A 201 16.23 9.30 -0.40
C SER A 201 16.65 8.81 -1.79
N ALA A 202 15.75 8.29 -2.62
CA ALA A 202 16.06 8.00 -4.02
C ALA A 202 16.13 9.27 -4.88
N PHE A 203 15.51 10.36 -4.43
CA PHE A 203 15.37 11.62 -5.17
C PHE A 203 16.02 12.82 -4.46
N LEU A 204 16.50 12.64 -3.23
CA LEU A 204 17.09 13.68 -2.39
C LEU A 204 18.50 13.27 -1.98
N ASP A 205 19.41 14.24 -1.92
CA ASP A 205 20.76 14.06 -1.36
C ASP A 205 20.80 14.50 0.11
N GLY A 206 19.98 13.84 0.93
CA GLY A 206 19.85 14.13 2.35
C GLY A 206 18.89 15.26 2.74
N GLY A 207 18.83 15.52 4.05
CA GLY A 207 18.04 16.60 4.67
C GLY A 207 16.63 16.19 5.09
N LEU A 208 15.89 17.14 5.69
CA LEU A 208 14.58 16.90 6.28
C LEU A 208 13.54 16.42 5.26
N VAL A 209 12.82 15.35 5.62
CA VAL A 209 11.66 14.80 4.89
C VAL A 209 10.36 15.16 5.59
N ALA A 210 10.29 14.98 6.92
CA ALA A 210 9.15 15.36 7.72
C ALA A 210 9.54 15.48 9.19
N THR A 211 8.75 16.22 9.97
CA THR A 211 8.77 16.13 11.44
C THR A 211 7.47 15.53 11.93
N TYR A 212 7.48 14.93 13.11
CA TYR A 212 6.26 14.46 13.77
C TYR A 212 6.41 14.56 15.28
N ASP A 213 5.32 14.88 15.97
CA ASP A 213 5.32 15.00 17.43
C ASP A 213 4.83 13.68 18.05
N VAL A 214 5.49 13.19 19.10
CA VAL A 214 5.04 12.03 19.91
C VAL A 214 5.24 12.38 21.37
N ASP A 215 4.18 12.27 22.18
CA ASP A 215 4.20 12.55 23.62
C ASP A 215 4.84 13.91 23.98
N GLY A 216 4.60 14.94 23.14
CA GLY A 216 5.16 16.28 23.31
C GLY A 216 6.61 16.45 22.87
N GLY A 217 7.26 15.39 22.38
CA GLY A 217 8.59 15.42 21.78
C GLY A 217 8.53 15.46 20.25
N GLN A 218 9.16 16.47 19.65
CA GLN A 218 9.31 16.52 18.19
C GLN A 218 10.41 15.58 17.71
N ARG A 219 10.12 14.82 16.66
CA ARG A 219 11.04 13.94 15.94
C ARG A 219 11.18 14.43 14.50
N ALA A 220 12.33 14.17 13.90
CA ALA A 220 12.62 14.54 12.52
C ALA A 220 13.09 13.32 11.72
N LEU A 221 12.53 13.15 10.53
CA LEU A 221 12.88 12.12 9.57
C LEU A 221 13.72 12.76 8.46
N HIS A 222 14.85 12.15 8.15
CA HIS A 222 15.79 12.67 7.16
C HIS A 222 15.97 11.67 6.02
N ALA A 223 16.19 12.21 4.82
CA ALA A 223 16.65 11.42 3.70
C ALA A 223 18.11 11.04 3.91
N GLU A 224 18.49 9.89 3.39
CA GLU A 224 19.88 9.47 3.26
C GLU A 224 20.50 10.13 2.01
N PRO A 225 21.83 10.40 2.01
CA PRO A 225 22.51 10.94 0.84
C PRO A 225 22.59 9.93 -0.32
N GLY A 226 22.98 10.43 -1.50
CA GLY A 226 23.18 9.64 -2.71
C GLY A 226 21.93 9.40 -3.55
N GLY A 227 20.90 10.24 -3.39
CA GLY A 227 19.73 10.25 -4.27
C GLY A 227 19.97 11.02 -5.57
N ASP A 228 19.17 10.75 -6.60
CA ASP A 228 19.24 11.48 -7.87
C ASP A 228 18.52 12.84 -7.73
N THR A 229 19.31 13.90 -7.71
CA THR A 229 18.83 15.29 -7.66
C THR A 229 18.82 15.98 -9.02
N ALA A 230 19.36 15.34 -10.07
CA ALA A 230 19.58 15.95 -11.37
C ALA A 230 18.44 15.68 -12.35
N GLN A 231 17.85 14.48 -12.32
CA GLN A 231 16.79 14.13 -13.26
C GLN A 231 15.52 14.95 -13.01
N PRO A 232 14.86 15.47 -14.07
CA PRO A 232 13.56 16.09 -13.93
C PRO A 232 12.55 15.14 -13.28
N LEU A 233 11.79 15.60 -12.29
CA LEU A 233 10.86 14.78 -11.53
C LEU A 233 9.49 15.43 -11.44
N VAL A 234 8.45 14.65 -11.75
CA VAL A 234 7.05 15.01 -11.53
C VAL A 234 6.40 13.94 -10.66
N THR A 235 5.63 14.35 -9.65
CA THR A 235 4.85 13.45 -8.80
C THR A 235 3.37 13.56 -9.13
N LEU A 236 2.72 12.45 -9.47
CA LEU A 236 1.28 12.38 -9.68
C LEU A 236 0.55 12.01 -8.39
N VAL A 237 -0.50 12.75 -8.07
CA VAL A 237 -1.32 12.53 -6.87
C VAL A 237 -2.81 12.67 -7.17
N ASP A 238 -3.64 12.06 -6.32
CA ASP A 238 -5.09 12.26 -6.35
C ASP A 238 -5.69 12.20 -4.94
N GLY A 239 -7.02 12.26 -4.83
CA GLY A 239 -7.73 12.16 -3.55
C GLY A 239 -7.56 10.82 -2.83
N GLY A 240 -7.01 9.79 -3.49
CA GLY A 240 -6.65 8.51 -2.89
C GLY A 240 -5.22 8.48 -2.35
N THR A 241 -4.36 9.43 -2.71
CA THR A 241 -3.04 9.62 -2.11
C THR A 241 -3.18 10.01 -0.64
N MET A 242 -2.66 9.20 0.29
CA MET A 242 -2.89 9.35 1.73
C MET A 242 -1.63 9.04 2.56
N SER A 243 -1.50 9.67 3.73
CA SER A 243 -0.55 9.29 4.80
C SER A 243 0.91 9.29 4.34
N ALA A 244 1.63 8.17 4.42
CA ALA A 244 3.03 8.08 3.98
C ALA A 244 3.26 8.58 2.54
N ALA A 245 2.26 8.43 1.65
CA ALA A 245 2.31 8.98 0.30
C ALA A 245 2.24 10.52 0.28
N GLU A 246 1.45 11.11 1.17
CA GLU A 246 1.37 12.57 1.35
C GLU A 246 2.63 13.12 1.99
N LEU A 247 3.25 12.37 2.90
CA LEU A 247 4.55 12.70 3.50
C LEU A 247 5.63 12.78 2.43
N LEU A 248 5.76 11.75 1.58
CA LEU A 248 6.71 11.77 0.46
C LEU A 248 6.41 12.93 -0.51
N THR A 249 5.13 13.11 -0.88
CA THR A 249 4.71 14.19 -1.78
C THR A 249 5.09 15.55 -1.22
N GLY A 250 4.74 15.83 0.03
CA GLY A 250 5.03 17.10 0.70
C GLY A 250 6.54 17.35 0.84
N ALA A 251 7.32 16.30 1.11
CA ALA A 251 8.79 16.40 1.18
C ALA A 251 9.41 16.79 -0.16
N LEU A 252 9.01 16.12 -1.25
CA LEU A 252 9.51 16.42 -2.58
C LEU A 252 9.06 17.81 -3.07
N GLN A 253 7.83 18.20 -2.74
CA GLN A 253 7.26 19.50 -3.11
C GLN A 253 7.94 20.65 -2.35
N ASP A 254 8.02 20.59 -1.02
CA ASP A 254 8.58 21.67 -0.20
C ASP A 254 10.06 21.93 -0.47
N ARG A 255 10.76 20.89 -0.91
CA ARG A 255 12.18 20.97 -1.26
C ARG A 255 12.40 21.38 -2.72
N GLY A 256 11.33 21.69 -3.46
CA GLY A 256 11.41 22.03 -4.88
C GLY A 256 11.96 20.91 -5.75
N ARG A 257 11.94 19.66 -5.26
CA ARG A 257 12.53 18.52 -5.97
C ARG A 257 11.63 17.98 -7.07
N ALA A 258 10.32 18.03 -6.86
CA ALA A 258 9.32 17.57 -7.82
C ALA A 258 8.22 18.61 -8.01
N VAL A 259 7.71 18.72 -9.24
CA VAL A 259 6.42 19.38 -9.50
C VAL A 259 5.31 18.36 -9.22
N VAL A 260 4.35 18.72 -8.38
CA VAL A 260 3.20 17.87 -8.05
C VAL A 260 2.04 18.17 -8.98
N VAL A 261 1.52 17.15 -9.65
CA VAL A 261 0.44 17.26 -10.64
C VAL A 261 -0.72 16.35 -10.24
N GLY A 262 -1.96 16.85 -10.30
CA GLY A 262 -3.15 16.02 -10.05
C GLY A 262 -4.25 16.72 -9.27
N SER A 263 -4.82 16.07 -8.27
CA SER A 263 -5.81 16.69 -7.36
C SER A 263 -5.32 16.72 -5.93
N ARG A 264 -5.97 17.52 -5.07
CA ARG A 264 -5.68 17.56 -3.63
C ARG A 264 -5.73 16.14 -3.04
N THR A 265 -4.76 15.82 -2.20
CA THR A 265 -4.65 14.52 -1.53
C THR A 265 -5.61 14.40 -0.35
N PHE A 266 -5.65 13.23 0.29
CA PHE A 266 -6.66 12.85 1.26
C PHE A 266 -6.65 13.70 2.55
N GLY A 267 -5.47 13.99 3.11
CA GLY A 267 -5.28 14.75 4.34
C GLY A 267 -5.20 13.91 5.61
N LYS A 268 -4.54 12.74 5.58
CA LYS A 268 -4.24 11.96 6.79
C LYS A 268 -2.85 12.37 7.28
N GLY A 269 -2.81 13.30 8.22
CA GLY A 269 -1.59 13.85 8.79
C GLY A 269 -1.17 13.19 10.12
N SER A 270 -1.94 12.23 10.61
CA SER A 270 -1.69 11.53 11.87
C SER A 270 -0.63 10.43 11.74
N VAL A 271 0.19 10.25 12.77
CA VAL A 271 1.06 9.08 12.96
C VAL A 271 0.40 8.15 13.96
N GLN A 272 0.25 6.89 13.58
CA GLN A 272 -0.22 5.84 14.48
C GLN A 272 0.94 5.01 15.01
N MET A 273 0.82 4.52 16.25
CA MET A 273 1.73 3.54 16.80
C MET A 273 0.99 2.33 17.38
N PRO A 274 1.44 1.10 17.08
CA PRO A 274 0.87 -0.10 17.65
C PRO A 274 1.32 -0.29 19.10
N SER A 275 0.37 -0.65 19.97
CA SER A 275 0.58 -1.02 21.37
C SER A 275 0.04 -2.42 21.62
N ARG A 276 0.93 -3.37 21.91
CA ARG A 276 0.53 -4.76 22.21
C ARG A 276 -0.13 -4.84 23.59
N LEU A 277 -1.24 -5.55 23.66
CA LEU A 277 -2.06 -5.74 24.85
C LEU A 277 -1.75 -7.10 25.51
N PRO A 278 -2.16 -7.31 26.78
CA PRO A 278 -1.81 -8.52 27.54
C PRO A 278 -2.29 -9.85 26.94
N ASP A 279 -3.38 -9.83 26.16
CA ASP A 279 -3.93 -10.98 25.45
C ASP A 279 -3.31 -11.18 24.05
N GLY A 280 -2.31 -10.37 23.69
CA GLY A 280 -1.64 -10.41 22.40
C GLY A 280 -2.29 -9.56 21.32
N SER A 281 -3.51 -9.05 21.54
CA SER A 281 -4.18 -8.09 20.64
C SER A 281 -3.38 -6.78 20.56
N VAL A 282 -3.66 -5.94 19.56
CA VAL A 282 -2.91 -4.70 19.32
C VAL A 282 -3.85 -3.53 19.16
N ALA A 283 -3.63 -2.47 19.93
CA ALA A 283 -4.27 -1.19 19.72
C ALA A 283 -3.34 -0.27 18.93
N GLU A 284 -3.77 0.19 17.76
CA GLU A 284 -3.07 1.17 16.94
C GLU A 284 -3.70 2.53 17.17
N LEU A 285 -2.96 3.45 17.78
CA LEU A 285 -3.47 4.74 18.25
C LEU A 285 -2.71 5.89 17.61
N THR A 286 -3.41 6.98 17.33
CA THR A 286 -2.77 8.24 16.92
C THR A 286 -1.94 8.78 18.08
N VAL A 287 -0.63 8.89 17.86
CA VAL A 287 0.33 9.44 18.84
C VAL A 287 0.77 10.85 18.51
N GLY A 288 0.36 11.36 17.35
CA GLY A 288 0.96 12.57 16.80
C GLY A 288 0.47 12.96 15.42
N HIS A 289 0.93 14.11 14.97
CA HIS A 289 0.76 14.58 13.59
C HIS A 289 2.11 14.92 12.99
N TYR A 290 2.29 14.61 11.71
CA TYR A 290 3.47 15.00 10.98
C TYR A 290 3.29 16.34 10.25
N ARG A 291 4.42 16.99 9.99
CA ARG A 291 4.54 18.22 9.21
C ARG A 291 5.55 18.00 8.10
N THR A 292 5.29 18.64 6.96
CA THR A 292 6.22 18.66 5.82
C THR A 292 7.44 19.54 6.14
N PRO A 293 8.51 19.54 5.31
CA PRO A 293 9.72 20.33 5.58
C PRO A 293 9.48 21.84 5.75
N ALA A 294 8.49 22.42 5.06
CA ALA A 294 8.09 23.81 5.24
C ALA A 294 7.16 24.05 6.45
N GLY A 295 6.96 23.03 7.30
CA GLY A 295 6.13 23.11 8.51
C GLY A 295 4.62 22.97 8.27
N ARG A 296 4.19 22.63 7.05
CA ARG A 296 2.76 22.52 6.71
C ARG A 296 2.13 21.33 7.42
N ALA A 297 0.97 21.55 8.03
CA ALA A 297 0.14 20.49 8.57
C ALA A 297 -0.68 19.85 7.44
N VAL A 298 -0.65 18.52 7.36
CA VAL A 298 -1.37 17.75 6.34
C VAL A 298 -2.76 17.32 6.81
N ASP A 299 -2.95 17.15 8.13
CA ASP A 299 -4.18 16.60 8.69
C ASP A 299 -5.41 17.47 8.36
N GLY A 300 -6.43 16.85 7.77
CA GLY A 300 -7.66 17.50 7.31
C GLY A 300 -7.51 18.42 6.09
N ARG A 301 -6.29 18.65 5.59
CA ARG A 301 -6.00 19.57 4.48
C ARG A 301 -5.49 18.88 3.23
N GLY A 302 -4.65 17.86 3.41
CA GLY A 302 -3.89 17.24 2.32
C GLY A 302 -2.79 18.15 1.77
N ILE A 303 -2.18 17.68 0.70
CA ILE A 303 -1.23 18.39 -0.15
C ILE A 303 -1.98 18.91 -1.38
N THR A 304 -1.85 20.21 -1.64
CA THR A 304 -2.36 20.83 -2.86
C THR A 304 -1.32 20.66 -3.97
N PRO A 305 -1.69 20.11 -5.15
CA PRO A 305 -0.76 19.98 -6.27
C PRO A 305 -0.36 21.36 -6.80
N ASP A 306 0.85 21.47 -7.33
CA ASP A 306 1.32 22.68 -8.02
C ASP A 306 0.52 22.93 -9.31
N LEU A 307 0.14 21.85 -9.99
CA LEU A 307 -0.68 21.90 -11.20
C LEU A 307 -1.89 20.96 -11.10
N PRO A 308 -3.12 21.49 -11.10
CA PRO A 308 -4.31 20.66 -11.08
C PRO A 308 -4.43 19.85 -12.38
N ALA A 309 -4.84 18.59 -12.29
CA ALA A 309 -5.07 17.70 -13.43
C ALA A 309 -6.13 16.63 -13.10
N GLY A 310 -6.85 16.17 -14.13
CA GLY A 310 -7.86 15.12 -14.02
C GLY A 310 -7.41 13.85 -14.74
N GLY A 311 -8.25 13.37 -15.67
CA GLY A 311 -7.96 12.16 -16.47
C GLY A 311 -6.72 12.28 -17.37
N ASP A 312 -6.19 13.49 -17.59
CA ASP A 312 -5.02 13.79 -18.43
C ASP A 312 -3.71 13.97 -17.64
N ALA A 313 -3.68 13.63 -16.34
CA ALA A 313 -2.55 13.90 -15.44
C ALA A 313 -1.18 13.42 -15.98
N VAL A 314 -1.12 12.23 -16.60
CA VAL A 314 0.12 11.69 -17.19
C VAL A 314 0.62 12.58 -18.33
N LYS A 315 -0.27 12.96 -19.26
CA LYS A 315 0.09 13.82 -20.40
C LYS A 315 0.54 15.20 -19.92
N ARG A 316 -0.11 15.73 -18.89
CA ARG A 316 0.29 16.99 -18.27
C ARG A 316 1.67 16.87 -17.60
N ALA A 317 1.95 15.78 -16.90
CA ALA A 317 3.28 15.52 -16.33
C ALA A 317 4.37 15.39 -17.41
N GLU A 318 4.11 14.67 -18.51
CA GLU A 318 5.03 14.61 -19.66
C GLU A 318 5.31 16.02 -20.20
N THR A 319 4.29 16.88 -20.31
CA THR A 319 4.47 18.28 -20.74
C THR A 319 5.33 19.07 -19.76
N VAL A 320 5.10 18.95 -18.46
CA VAL A 320 5.91 19.61 -17.42
C VAL A 320 7.37 19.18 -17.52
N LEU A 321 7.64 17.87 -17.69
CA LEU A 321 9.00 17.37 -17.85
C LEU A 321 9.73 17.98 -19.04
N THR A 322 9.04 18.30 -20.15
CA THR A 322 9.68 18.99 -21.28
C THR A 322 10.14 20.41 -20.95
N GLY A 323 9.48 21.07 -19.99
CA GLY A 323 9.84 22.41 -19.52
C GLY A 323 10.87 22.41 -18.39
N LEU A 324 11.05 21.29 -17.69
CA LEU A 324 12.06 21.10 -16.64
C LEU A 324 13.44 20.67 -17.19
N GLY A 325 13.67 20.84 -18.50
CA GLY A 325 14.89 20.40 -19.21
C GLY A 325 16.20 20.87 -18.55
N ASP A 326 17.28 20.16 -18.90
CA ASP A 326 18.54 20.00 -18.14
C ASP A 326 18.94 21.17 -17.24
N PRO A 327 19.36 20.91 -15.97
CA PRO A 327 19.85 21.95 -15.09
C PRO A 327 20.97 22.72 -15.80
N SER A 328 20.78 24.03 -15.90
CA SER A 328 21.79 24.98 -16.38
C SER A 328 23.06 24.91 -15.55
#